data_AF-A0A9D6RUL9-F1
#
_entry.id   AF-A0A9D6RUL9-F1
#
_cell.length_a   1.000
_cell.length_b   1.000
_cell.length_c   1.000
_cell.angle_alpha   90.00
_cell.angle_beta   90.00
_cell.angle_gamma   90.00
#
_symmetry.space_group_name_H-M   'P 1'
#
loop_
_entity.id
_entity.type
_entity.pdbx_description
1 polymer ?
#
loop_
_entity_poly.entity_id
_entity_poly.type
_entity_poly.pdbx_seq_one_letter_code
_entity_poly.pdbx_strand_id
1 'polypeptide(L)'
;MGKRGVMAALATLVVIAGGALTLSWGVLAMQDTSTPADSAETALLNQGRLIFEETAGGVGCASCHGHFALGDRGIAPNIRGASEERIRNALNTVQNMDFLNLVDEEIRAVAAFVGGLGALVPAKTVIQRAAVQTTELTVPAGKEIQLIFENIDRTRDYTINSEAIGIEALLVPARKAVDYVWTAPEDGGTFTVTCANCSEAGAQLTITVTQE
;
A
#
# COMPACT_ATOMS: atom_id res chain seq x y z
N MET A 1 -14.11 -3.85 -55.01
CA MET A 1 -15.15 -4.87 -55.22
C MET A 1 -14.65 -6.19 -54.65
N GLY A 2 -15.20 -6.66 -53.53
CA GLY A 2 -14.81 -7.92 -52.89
C GLY A 2 -15.79 -8.26 -51.78
N LYS A 3 -16.41 -9.44 -51.87
CA LYS A 3 -17.70 -9.81 -51.26
C LYS A 3 -17.62 -10.13 -49.76
N ARG A 4 -18.77 -9.91 -49.12
CA ARG A 4 -19.19 -10.25 -47.76
C ARG A 4 -19.11 -11.76 -47.47
N GLY A 5 -18.85 -12.10 -46.21
CA GLY A 5 -19.12 -13.42 -45.63
C GLY A 5 -19.57 -13.26 -44.18
N VAL A 6 -20.89 -13.29 -43.96
CA VAL A 6 -21.53 -13.32 -42.63
C VAL A 6 -21.85 -14.79 -42.35
N MET A 7 -21.33 -15.36 -41.26
CA MET A 7 -21.80 -16.63 -40.74
C MET A 7 -22.52 -16.40 -39.41
N ALA A 8 -23.82 -16.65 -39.43
CA ALA A 8 -24.68 -16.74 -38.28
C ALA A 8 -24.54 -18.14 -37.65
N ALA A 9 -24.23 -18.21 -36.36
CA ALA A 9 -24.29 -19.44 -35.59
C ALA A 9 -25.63 -19.51 -34.84
N LEU A 10 -26.35 -20.62 -35.07
CA LEU A 10 -27.65 -20.92 -34.47
C LEU A 10 -27.55 -21.10 -32.95
N ALA A 11 -28.45 -20.42 -32.25
CA ALA A 11 -28.79 -20.69 -30.87
C ALA A 11 -29.57 -22.02 -30.76
N THR A 12 -29.09 -22.93 -29.92
CA THR A 12 -29.86 -24.09 -29.49
C THR A 12 -30.37 -23.83 -28.07
N LEU A 13 -31.67 -23.59 -27.97
CA LEU A 13 -32.40 -23.41 -26.71
C LEU A 13 -32.80 -24.79 -26.19
N VAL A 14 -32.23 -25.21 -25.07
CA VAL A 14 -32.68 -26.41 -24.33
C VAL A 14 -33.58 -25.95 -23.20
N VAL A 15 -34.88 -26.24 -23.33
CA VAL A 15 -35.89 -26.05 -22.28
C VAL A 15 -35.90 -27.30 -21.41
N ILE A 16 -35.42 -27.19 -20.17
CA ILE A 16 -35.64 -28.21 -19.13
C ILE A 16 -36.72 -27.68 -18.21
N ALA A 17 -37.92 -28.25 -18.35
CA ALA A 17 -38.99 -28.14 -17.37
C ALA A 17 -38.82 -29.29 -16.36
N GLY A 18 -38.72 -28.99 -15.07
CA GLY A 18 -38.72 -30.03 -14.04
C GLY A 18 -38.40 -29.56 -12.63
N GLY A 19 -39.43 -29.49 -11.79
CA GLY A 19 -39.33 -29.84 -10.36
C GLY A 19 -38.88 -28.76 -9.39
N ALA A 20 -39.85 -27.96 -8.90
CA ALA A 20 -39.67 -27.17 -7.68
C ALA A 20 -39.84 -28.08 -6.45
N LEU A 21 -38.71 -28.43 -5.81
CA LEU A 21 -38.64 -28.96 -4.45
C LEU A 21 -37.84 -27.94 -3.64
N THR A 22 -38.55 -27.01 -3.00
CA THR A 22 -37.94 -25.99 -2.14
C THR A 22 -37.62 -26.60 -0.78
N LEU A 23 -36.45 -27.23 -0.67
CA LEU A 23 -35.83 -27.43 0.63
C LEU A 23 -35.40 -26.04 1.12
N SER A 24 -36.14 -25.47 2.06
CA SER A 24 -35.78 -24.24 2.75
C SER A 24 -34.66 -24.54 3.74
N TRP A 25 -33.42 -24.51 3.26
CA TRP A 25 -32.24 -24.48 4.13
C TRP A 25 -32.20 -23.08 4.73
N GLY A 26 -32.32 -23.01 6.05
CA GLY A 26 -32.28 -21.75 6.78
C GLY A 26 -31.00 -21.00 6.43
N VAL A 27 -31.15 -19.87 5.74
CA VAL A 27 -30.07 -18.91 5.55
C VAL A 27 -29.84 -18.28 6.92
N LEU A 28 -28.86 -18.79 7.66
CA LEU A 28 -28.24 -18.06 8.75
C LEU A 28 -27.65 -16.80 8.13
N ALA A 29 -28.34 -15.67 8.27
CA ALA A 29 -27.78 -14.37 7.97
C ALA A 29 -26.59 -14.18 8.92
N MET A 30 -25.38 -14.35 8.42
CA MET A 30 -24.17 -13.87 9.08
C MET A 30 -24.30 -12.36 9.15
N GLN A 31 -24.73 -11.85 10.29
CA GLN A 31 -24.67 -10.43 10.60
C GLN A 31 -23.19 -10.09 10.71
N ASP A 32 -22.70 -9.32 9.75
CA ASP A 32 -21.35 -8.78 9.74
C ASP A 32 -21.25 -7.78 10.91
N THR A 33 -20.71 -8.22 12.04
CA THR A 33 -20.56 -7.41 13.26
C THR A 33 -19.28 -6.58 13.18
N SER A 34 -19.11 -5.80 12.12
CA SER A 34 -18.10 -4.74 12.13
C SER A 34 -18.54 -3.69 13.16
N THR A 35 -17.74 -3.50 14.20
CA THR A 35 -18.12 -2.67 15.34
C THR A 35 -17.92 -1.20 14.95
N PRO A 36 -18.77 -0.24 15.40
CA PRO A 36 -18.59 1.18 15.13
C PRO A 36 -17.21 1.75 15.53
N ALA A 37 -16.46 1.06 16.39
CA ALA A 37 -15.10 1.41 16.75
C ALA A 37 -14.12 1.23 15.57
N ASP A 38 -14.27 0.17 14.77
CA ASP A 38 -13.37 -0.14 13.65
C ASP A 38 -13.48 0.91 12.55
N SER A 39 -14.69 1.44 12.34
CA SER A 39 -14.94 2.50 11.36
C SER A 39 -14.40 3.86 11.82
N ALA A 40 -14.49 4.16 13.11
CA ALA A 40 -13.93 5.38 13.68
C ALA A 40 -12.39 5.39 13.64
N GLU A 41 -11.75 4.27 13.97
CA GLU A 41 -10.30 4.12 13.88
C GLU A 41 -9.82 4.23 12.43
N THR A 42 -10.50 3.55 11.50
CA THR A 42 -10.21 3.64 10.07
C THR A 42 -10.37 5.08 9.55
N ALA A 43 -11.40 5.79 10.00
CA ALA A 43 -11.60 7.20 9.64
C ALA A 43 -10.46 8.09 10.14
N LEU A 44 -10.01 7.89 11.38
CA LEU A 44 -8.90 8.64 11.96
C LEU A 44 -7.58 8.39 11.21
N LEU A 45 -7.28 7.13 10.86
CA LEU A 45 -6.09 6.77 10.08
C LEU A 45 -6.12 7.38 8.68
N ASN A 46 -7.27 7.33 8.00
CA ASN A 46 -7.44 7.92 6.67
C ASN A 46 -7.32 9.45 6.70
N GLN A 47 -7.89 10.10 7.72
CA GLN A 47 -7.73 11.53 7.94
C GLN A 47 -6.27 11.88 8.21
N GLY A 48 -5.60 11.10 9.05
CA GLY A 48 -4.18 11.27 9.36
C GLY A 48 -3.30 11.17 8.13
N ARG A 49 -3.54 10.16 7.27
CA ARG A 49 -2.85 10.02 5.98
C ARG A 49 -3.07 11.23 5.08
N LEU A 50 -4.31 11.69 4.91
CA LEU A 50 -4.62 12.86 4.08
C LEU A 50 -3.87 14.12 4.56
N ILE A 51 -3.88 14.37 5.87
CA ILE A 51 -3.17 15.51 6.45
C ILE A 51 -1.66 15.38 6.25
N PHE A 52 -1.13 14.20 6.55
CA PHE A 52 0.29 13.89 6.41
C PHE A 52 0.77 14.04 4.97
N GLU A 53 0.01 13.56 3.98
CA GLU A 53 0.44 13.53 2.58
C GLU A 53 0.19 14.84 1.85
N GLU A 54 -0.89 15.58 2.18
CA GLU A 54 -1.38 16.64 1.30
C GLU A 54 -1.66 17.96 2.00
N THR A 55 -2.29 17.97 3.18
CA THR A 55 -2.94 19.21 3.67
C THR A 55 -2.19 19.93 4.78
N ALA A 56 -1.25 19.30 5.49
CA ALA A 56 -0.51 19.99 6.56
C ALA A 56 0.25 21.22 6.03
N GLY A 57 -0.14 22.41 6.47
CA GLY A 57 0.37 23.70 5.97
C GLY A 57 0.24 23.89 4.46
N GLY A 58 -0.71 23.19 3.81
CA GLY A 58 -0.94 23.23 2.37
C GLY A 58 0.05 22.44 1.50
N VAL A 59 0.99 21.71 2.12
CA VAL A 59 2.01 20.92 1.40
C VAL A 59 2.13 19.47 1.87
N GLY A 60 1.63 19.15 3.07
CA GLY A 60 1.77 17.84 3.71
C GLY A 60 3.12 17.64 4.39
N CYS A 61 3.12 16.91 5.50
CA CYS A 61 4.34 16.46 6.21
C CYS A 61 5.24 15.58 5.32
N ALA A 62 4.64 14.82 4.40
CA ALA A 62 5.32 13.91 3.48
C ALA A 62 6.30 14.63 2.54
N SER A 63 6.12 15.93 2.32
CA SER A 63 7.04 16.74 1.50
C SER A 63 8.46 16.80 2.07
N CYS A 64 8.62 16.67 3.39
CA CYS A 64 9.91 16.64 4.07
C CYS A 64 10.24 15.26 4.65
N HIS A 65 9.24 14.53 5.16
CA HIS A 65 9.43 13.24 5.82
C HIS A 65 9.25 12.02 4.91
N GLY A 66 8.93 12.23 3.62
CA GLY A 66 8.57 11.17 2.67
C GLY A 66 7.17 10.59 2.94
N HIS A 67 6.58 9.92 1.94
CA HIS A 67 5.20 9.39 2.01
C HIS A 67 4.98 8.38 3.15
N PHE A 68 6.03 7.66 3.56
CA PHE A 68 5.96 6.65 4.61
C PHE A 68 6.71 7.05 5.89
N ALA A 69 6.90 8.35 6.07
CA ALA A 69 7.51 8.96 7.25
C ALA A 69 8.93 8.46 7.60
N LEU A 70 9.64 7.89 6.62
CA LEU A 70 11.00 7.37 6.77
C LEU A 70 12.08 8.46 6.79
N GLY A 71 11.69 9.72 6.58
CA GLY A 71 12.60 10.83 6.30
C GLY A 71 12.97 10.90 4.80
N ASP A 72 13.43 12.06 4.36
CA ASP A 72 13.92 12.26 2.99
C ASP A 72 15.34 12.82 2.97
N ARG A 73 16.34 11.96 2.73
CA ARG A 73 17.73 12.29 2.34
C ARG A 73 18.37 13.50 3.05
N GLY A 74 18.08 13.70 4.33
CA GLY A 74 18.65 14.78 5.15
C GLY A 74 17.79 16.05 5.27
N ILE A 75 16.62 16.11 4.63
CA ILE A 75 15.63 17.18 4.82
C ILE A 75 14.97 17.03 6.19
N ALA A 76 14.45 15.84 6.49
CA ALA A 76 13.82 15.55 7.77
C ALA A 76 14.06 14.10 8.21
N PRO A 77 14.01 13.81 9.52
CA PRO A 77 14.27 12.48 10.06
C PRO A 77 13.07 11.54 9.88
N ASN A 78 13.31 10.25 10.14
CA ASN A 78 12.26 9.25 10.32
C ASN A 78 11.39 9.60 11.54
N ILE A 79 10.07 9.60 11.35
CA ILE A 79 9.08 9.88 12.39
C ILE A 79 8.01 8.78 12.51
N ARG A 80 8.24 7.60 11.92
CA ARG A 80 7.40 6.43 12.16
C ARG A 80 7.36 6.11 13.66
N GLY A 81 6.18 5.82 14.17
CA GLY A 81 5.95 5.58 15.59
C GLY A 81 6.02 6.83 16.48
N ALA A 82 6.09 8.05 15.91
CA ALA A 82 6.08 9.26 16.72
C ALA A 82 4.75 9.42 17.47
N SER A 83 4.83 9.70 18.77
CA SER A 83 3.65 9.98 19.59
C SER A 83 3.06 11.37 19.29
N GLU A 84 1.80 11.57 19.69
CA GLU A 84 1.14 12.88 19.61
C GLU A 84 1.96 13.98 20.29
N GLU A 85 2.46 13.72 21.51
CA GLU A 85 3.32 14.63 22.27
C GLU A 85 4.60 15.00 21.50
N ARG A 86 5.27 14.01 20.88
CA ARG A 86 6.48 14.26 20.10
C ARG A 86 6.19 15.14 18.88
N ILE A 87 5.06 14.92 18.21
CA ILE A 87 4.64 15.73 17.06
C ILE A 87 4.32 17.16 17.50
N ARG A 88 3.56 17.34 18.59
CA ARG A 88 3.28 18.66 19.17
C ARG A 88 4.55 19.41 19.51
N ASN A 89 5.48 18.74 20.17
CA ASN A 89 6.76 19.36 20.51
C ASN A 89 7.53 19.79 19.25
N ALA A 90 7.58 18.94 18.22
CA ALA A 90 8.25 19.27 16.97
C ALA A 90 7.62 20.47 16.26
N LEU A 91 6.29 20.52 16.15
CA LEU A 91 5.56 21.66 15.56
C LEU A 91 5.83 22.99 16.27
N ASN A 92 6.16 22.95 17.57
CA ASN A 92 6.44 24.15 18.36
C ASN A 92 7.93 24.53 18.43
N THR A 93 8.85 23.62 18.08
CA THR A 93 10.29 23.81 18.34
C THR A 93 11.17 23.72 17.10
N VAL A 94 10.67 23.14 16.00
CA VAL A 94 11.41 23.03 14.74
C VAL A 94 11.00 24.19 13.85
N GLN A 95 11.86 25.20 13.75
CA GLN A 95 11.59 26.44 12.99
C GLN A 95 11.14 26.20 11.54
N ASN A 96 11.66 25.15 10.88
CA ASN A 96 11.27 24.80 9.51
C ASN A 96 9.82 24.26 9.41
N MET A 97 9.16 24.00 10.54
CA MET A 97 7.77 23.54 10.63
C MET A 97 6.80 24.65 11.04
N ASP A 98 7.25 25.89 11.26
CA ASP A 98 6.42 26.99 11.79
C ASP A 98 5.18 27.33 10.93
N PHE A 99 5.20 26.95 9.65
CA PHE A 99 4.06 27.16 8.75
C PHE A 99 2.98 26.06 8.87
N LEU A 100 3.27 24.94 9.55
CA LEU A 100 2.35 23.83 9.79
C LEU A 100 1.43 24.14 10.98
N ASN A 101 0.37 24.91 10.72
CA ASN A 101 -0.62 25.26 11.75
C ASN A 101 -1.71 24.19 11.88
N LEU A 102 -1.37 23.03 12.48
CA LEU A 102 -2.32 21.95 12.72
C LEU A 102 -3.09 22.15 14.04
N VAL A 103 -4.39 21.85 14.03
CA VAL A 103 -5.20 21.80 15.27
C VAL A 103 -5.08 20.45 15.99
N ASP A 104 -5.57 20.37 17.23
CA ASP A 104 -5.39 19.19 18.09
C ASP A 104 -5.89 17.88 17.47
N GLU A 105 -7.05 17.93 16.81
CA GLU A 105 -7.64 16.78 16.13
C GLU A 105 -6.78 16.32 14.94
N GLU A 106 -6.21 17.27 14.20
CA GLU A 106 -5.32 16.97 13.07
C GLU A 106 -4.02 16.35 13.54
N ILE A 107 -3.43 16.88 14.62
CA ILE A 107 -2.22 16.33 15.23
C ILE A 107 -2.48 14.90 15.71
N ARG A 108 -3.62 14.63 16.35
CA ARG A 108 -4.01 13.28 16.77
C ARG A 108 -4.16 12.35 15.58
N ALA A 109 -4.79 12.80 14.50
CA ALA A 109 -4.96 12.01 13.29
C ALA A 109 -3.60 11.65 12.66
N VAL A 110 -2.69 12.64 12.52
CA VAL A 110 -1.32 12.41 12.03
C VAL A 110 -0.56 11.44 12.94
N ALA A 111 -0.67 11.61 14.26
CA ALA A 111 -0.04 10.73 15.25
C ALA A 111 -0.54 9.28 15.12
N ALA A 112 -1.85 9.07 14.92
CA ALA A 112 -2.41 7.75 14.67
C ALA A 112 -1.83 7.13 13.40
N PHE A 113 -1.79 7.88 12.30
CA PHE A 113 -1.24 7.41 11.04
C PHE A 113 0.25 7.04 11.13
N VAL A 114 1.11 7.96 11.59
CA VAL A 114 2.55 7.66 11.70
C VAL A 114 2.84 6.64 12.81
N GLY A 115 1.98 6.54 13.82
CA GLY A 115 1.98 5.51 14.84
C GLY A 115 1.80 4.12 14.23
N GLY A 116 0.78 3.95 13.39
CA GLY A 116 0.54 2.70 12.65
C GLY A 116 1.73 2.31 11.76
N LEU A 117 2.37 3.27 11.08
CA LEU A 117 3.60 3.02 10.35
C LEU A 117 4.75 2.52 11.25
N GLY A 118 4.79 2.92 12.52
CA GLY A 118 5.78 2.45 13.48
C GLY A 118 5.70 0.96 13.81
N ALA A 119 4.54 0.32 13.62
CA ALA A 119 4.35 -1.10 13.87
C ALA A 119 4.88 -2.00 12.74
N LEU A 120 5.09 -1.43 11.55
CA LEU A 120 5.50 -2.17 10.36
C LEU A 120 7.01 -2.09 10.13
N VAL A 121 7.62 -3.19 9.71
CA VAL A 121 9.03 -3.23 9.27
C VAL A 121 9.12 -2.69 7.83
N PRO A 122 9.77 -1.54 7.59
CA PRO A 122 9.84 -0.97 6.25
C PRO A 122 10.87 -1.72 5.39
N ALA A 123 10.46 -2.14 4.21
CA ALA A 123 11.29 -2.79 3.20
C ALA A 123 11.17 -2.02 1.89
N LYS A 124 12.09 -1.07 1.68
CA LYS A 124 12.02 -0.10 0.58
C LYS A 124 12.88 -0.51 -0.61
N THR A 125 12.33 -0.36 -1.80
CA THR A 125 13.07 -0.39 -3.07
C THR A 125 12.71 0.83 -3.93
N VAL A 126 13.61 1.16 -4.87
CA VAL A 126 13.44 2.26 -5.82
C VAL A 126 13.35 1.68 -7.22
N ILE A 127 12.38 2.14 -8.00
CA ILE A 127 12.27 1.86 -9.43
C ILE A 127 12.83 3.06 -10.18
N GLN A 128 13.89 2.83 -10.94
CA GLN A 128 14.56 3.86 -11.74
C GLN A 128 15.01 3.28 -13.07
N ARG A 129 14.77 4.01 -14.17
CA ARG A 129 15.23 3.63 -15.53
C ARG A 129 14.78 2.21 -15.91
N ALA A 130 13.52 1.88 -15.61
CA ALA A 130 12.94 0.55 -15.85
C ALA A 130 13.71 -0.59 -15.16
N ALA A 131 14.24 -0.34 -13.96
CA ALA A 131 14.87 -1.35 -13.13
C ALA A 131 14.60 -1.10 -11.64
N VAL A 132 14.31 -2.18 -10.93
CA VAL A 132 14.30 -2.23 -9.46
C VAL A 132 15.75 -2.15 -8.99
N GLN A 133 16.09 -1.12 -8.23
CA GLN A 133 17.47 -0.82 -7.83
C GLN A 133 17.94 -1.69 -6.66
N THR A 134 17.03 -2.06 -5.76
CA THR A 134 17.32 -3.01 -4.69
C THR A 134 16.80 -4.38 -5.10
N THR A 135 17.71 -5.26 -5.48
CA THR A 135 17.39 -6.60 -5.98
C THR A 135 17.33 -7.64 -4.86
N GLU A 136 17.84 -7.32 -3.67
CA GLU A 136 17.84 -8.21 -2.51
C GLU A 136 17.46 -7.44 -1.25
N LEU A 137 16.53 -8.00 -0.47
CA LEU A 137 16.14 -7.54 0.86
C LEU A 137 16.11 -8.72 1.82
N THR A 138 16.43 -8.47 3.08
CA THR A 138 16.26 -9.44 4.16
C THR A 138 15.30 -8.89 5.19
N VAL A 139 14.34 -9.70 5.62
CA VAL A 139 13.32 -9.32 6.61
C VAL A 139 13.14 -10.43 7.66
N PRO A 140 12.76 -10.08 8.89
CA PRO A 140 12.49 -11.05 9.95
C PRO A 140 11.20 -11.84 9.69
N ALA A 141 11.21 -13.13 10.04
CA ALA A 141 10.05 -14.01 10.03
C ALA A 141 8.94 -13.54 11.00
N GLY A 142 7.68 -13.78 10.64
CA GLY A 142 6.51 -13.50 11.48
C GLY A 142 6.20 -12.01 11.71
N LYS A 143 6.87 -11.09 11.01
CA LYS A 143 6.62 -9.65 11.12
C LYS A 143 5.72 -9.14 10.00
N GLU A 144 4.98 -8.07 10.29
CA GLU A 144 4.31 -7.27 9.27
C GLU A 144 5.33 -6.37 8.56
N ILE A 145 5.51 -6.63 7.27
CA ILE A 145 6.45 -5.94 6.40
C ILE A 145 5.67 -4.94 5.56
N GLN A 146 6.13 -3.68 5.55
CA GLN A 146 5.66 -2.69 4.58
C GLN A 146 6.63 -2.67 3.39
N LEU A 147 6.24 -3.33 2.30
CA LEU A 147 6.98 -3.29 1.05
C LEU A 147 6.71 -1.94 0.37
N ILE A 148 7.73 -1.12 0.20
CA ILE A 148 7.63 0.24 -0.35
C ILE A 148 8.30 0.27 -1.72
N PHE A 149 7.52 0.64 -2.74
CA PHE A 149 8.00 0.83 -4.12
C PHE A 149 7.98 2.32 -4.45
N GLU A 150 9.16 2.93 -4.53
CA GLU A 150 9.30 4.33 -4.94
C GLU A 150 9.66 4.43 -6.43
N ASN A 151 8.77 5.00 -7.24
CA ASN A 151 9.04 5.25 -8.65
C ASN A 151 9.57 6.68 -8.83
N ILE A 152 10.88 6.78 -9.11
CA ILE A 152 11.52 8.07 -9.36
C ILE A 152 11.57 8.47 -10.83
N ASP A 153 11.09 7.60 -11.72
CA ASP A 153 10.88 7.93 -13.13
C ASP A 153 9.85 9.06 -13.25
N ARG A 154 10.03 9.91 -14.26
CA ARG A 154 9.24 11.11 -14.49
C ARG A 154 7.99 10.86 -15.33
N THR A 155 8.02 9.85 -16.18
CA THR A 155 7.00 9.71 -17.23
C THR A 155 6.40 8.32 -17.35
N ARG A 156 6.91 7.35 -16.60
CA ARG A 156 6.49 5.96 -16.72
C ARG A 156 5.95 5.44 -15.40
N ASP A 157 4.83 4.77 -15.50
CA ASP A 157 4.27 3.98 -14.43
C ASP A 157 4.82 2.55 -14.52
N TYR A 158 4.91 1.88 -13.37
CA TYR A 158 5.34 0.49 -13.29
C TYR A 158 4.27 -0.37 -12.64
N THR A 159 4.26 -1.67 -12.97
CA THR A 159 3.36 -2.64 -12.36
C THR A 159 4.19 -3.69 -11.64
N ILE A 160 3.91 -3.88 -10.35
CA ILE A 160 4.57 -4.83 -9.49
C ILE A 160 3.64 -6.01 -9.21
N ASN A 161 4.14 -7.24 -9.36
CA ASN A 161 3.40 -8.48 -9.16
C ASN A 161 4.22 -9.46 -8.31
N SER A 162 3.54 -10.29 -7.52
CA SER A 162 4.11 -11.42 -6.80
C SER A 162 3.01 -12.37 -6.37
N GLU A 163 2.94 -13.55 -6.98
CA GLU A 163 1.96 -14.58 -6.60
C GLU A 163 2.21 -15.05 -5.16
N ALA A 164 3.47 -15.30 -4.79
CA ALA A 164 3.85 -15.80 -3.47
C ALA A 164 3.55 -14.82 -2.33
N ILE A 165 3.45 -13.52 -2.62
CA ILE A 165 3.15 -12.47 -1.64
C ILE A 165 1.69 -11.97 -1.77
N GLY A 166 0.94 -12.44 -2.78
CA GLY A 166 -0.46 -12.03 -3.00
C GLY A 166 -0.63 -10.67 -3.70
N ILE A 167 0.40 -10.20 -4.41
CA ILE A 167 0.34 -8.97 -5.22
C ILE A 167 -0.05 -9.35 -6.66
N GLU A 168 -1.33 -9.20 -7.01
CA GLU A 168 -1.79 -9.49 -8.37
C GLU A 168 -1.27 -8.46 -9.39
N ALA A 169 -1.52 -7.18 -9.13
CA ALA A 169 -1.04 -6.05 -9.95
C ALA A 169 -1.06 -4.74 -9.15
N LEU A 170 0.10 -4.32 -8.66
CA LEU A 170 0.28 -3.07 -7.94
C LEU A 170 0.84 -1.99 -8.88
N LEU A 171 0.01 -1.01 -9.23
CA LEU A 171 0.44 0.14 -10.04
C LEU A 171 1.27 1.11 -9.20
N VAL A 172 2.44 1.47 -9.70
CA VAL A 172 3.36 2.47 -9.13
C VAL A 172 3.48 3.65 -10.09
N PRO A 173 2.66 4.70 -9.92
CA PRO A 173 2.66 5.85 -10.83
C PRO A 173 4.00 6.58 -10.86
N ALA A 174 4.29 7.26 -11.96
CA ALA A 174 5.47 8.12 -12.09
C ALA A 174 5.54 9.15 -10.94
N ARG A 175 6.75 9.32 -10.36
CA ARG A 175 7.01 10.26 -9.26
C ARG A 175 6.20 10.01 -7.99
N LYS A 176 5.68 8.79 -7.82
CA LYS A 176 4.92 8.39 -6.64
C LYS A 176 5.59 7.21 -5.96
N ALA A 177 5.21 7.01 -4.71
CA ALA A 177 5.53 5.80 -3.97
C ALA A 177 4.22 5.14 -3.56
N VAL A 178 4.20 3.81 -3.58
CA VAL A 178 3.09 2.99 -3.09
C VAL A 178 3.64 1.92 -2.18
N ASP A 179 2.79 1.37 -1.32
CA ASP A 179 3.15 0.30 -0.42
C ASP A 179 2.18 -0.89 -0.49
N TYR A 180 2.66 -2.02 0.03
CA TYR A 180 1.89 -3.23 0.25
C TYR A 180 2.30 -3.81 1.59
N VAL A 181 1.32 -4.11 2.45
CA VAL A 181 1.57 -4.76 3.74
C VAL A 181 1.43 -6.27 3.58
N TRP A 182 2.47 -6.98 4.02
CA TRP A 182 2.56 -8.42 3.92
C TRP A 182 3.10 -8.99 5.23
N THR A 183 2.51 -10.10 5.70
CA THR A 183 3.03 -10.83 6.86
C THR A 183 4.07 -11.85 6.40
N ALA A 184 5.33 -11.65 6.80
CA ALA A 184 6.41 -12.58 6.49
C ALA A 184 6.16 -13.95 7.15
N PRO A 185 6.25 -15.07 6.41
CA PRO A 185 6.03 -16.41 6.96
C PRO A 185 6.97 -16.73 8.13
N GLU A 186 6.45 -17.47 9.13
CA GLU A 186 7.21 -17.85 10.34
C GLU A 186 8.35 -18.83 10.02
N ASP A 187 8.17 -19.67 9.01
CA ASP A 187 9.14 -20.68 8.59
C ASP A 187 10.29 -20.11 7.74
N GLY A 188 10.21 -18.84 7.36
CA GLY A 188 11.20 -18.17 6.52
C GLY A 188 11.04 -18.50 5.04
N GLY A 189 12.10 -18.25 4.26
CA GLY A 189 12.13 -18.61 2.84
C GLY A 189 12.57 -17.47 1.92
N THR A 190 12.45 -17.71 0.62
CA THR A 190 12.81 -16.73 -0.42
C THR A 190 11.61 -16.45 -1.30
N PHE A 191 11.29 -15.16 -1.44
CA PHE A 191 10.13 -14.67 -2.17
C PHE A 191 10.61 -13.71 -3.25
N THR A 192 9.91 -13.70 -4.38
CA THR A 192 10.25 -12.82 -5.50
C THR A 192 9.11 -11.89 -5.81
N VAL A 193 9.44 -10.62 -5.96
CA VAL A 193 8.56 -9.57 -6.47
C VAL A 193 9.08 -9.15 -7.83
N THR A 194 8.21 -9.13 -8.82
CA THR A 194 8.56 -8.84 -10.22
C THR A 194 7.91 -7.53 -10.68
N CYS A 195 8.69 -6.69 -11.35
CA CYS A 195 8.18 -5.56 -12.12
C CYS A 195 7.84 -6.02 -13.54
N ALA A 196 6.54 -6.12 -13.84
CA ALA A 196 6.01 -6.71 -15.06
C ALA A 196 6.37 -5.94 -16.34
N ASN A 197 6.63 -4.64 -16.21
CA ASN A 197 6.94 -3.74 -17.33
C ASN A 197 8.30 -3.02 -17.16
N CYS A 198 9.20 -3.59 -16.35
CA CYS A 198 10.60 -3.19 -16.28
C CYS A 198 11.44 -3.88 -17.39
N SER A 199 12.67 -3.39 -17.60
CA SER A 199 13.66 -4.08 -18.43
C SER A 199 14.19 -5.33 -17.72
N GLU A 200 14.50 -6.39 -18.48
CA GLU A 200 14.82 -7.72 -17.94
C GLU A 200 15.98 -7.72 -16.92
N ALA A 201 16.99 -6.86 -17.11
CA ALA A 201 18.17 -6.80 -16.24
C ALA A 201 17.91 -6.27 -14.81
N GLY A 202 16.69 -5.82 -14.50
CA GLY A 202 16.32 -5.28 -13.18
C GLY A 202 14.84 -5.50 -12.87
N ALA A 203 14.26 -6.58 -13.36
CA ALA A 203 12.83 -6.83 -13.23
C ALA A 203 12.44 -7.43 -11.87
N GLN A 204 13.36 -7.77 -10.98
CA GLN A 204 13.04 -8.57 -9.79
C GLN A 204 13.69 -8.03 -8.50
N LEU A 205 12.94 -8.13 -7.41
CA LEU A 205 13.37 -7.99 -6.03
C LEU A 205 13.22 -9.36 -5.35
N THR A 206 14.30 -9.88 -4.81
CA THR A 206 14.34 -11.07 -3.98
C THR A 206 14.26 -10.67 -2.51
N ILE A 207 13.32 -11.25 -1.78
CA ILE A 207 13.12 -11.03 -0.35
C ILE A 207 13.45 -12.34 0.36
N THR A 208 14.44 -12.30 1.24
CA THR A 208 14.79 -13.43 2.10
C THR A 208 14.20 -13.20 3.48
N VAL A 209 13.39 -14.13 3.94
CA VAL A 209 12.82 -14.13 5.28
C VAL A 209 13.70 -15.00 6.18
N THR A 210 14.27 -14.39 7.22
CA THR A 210 15.16 -15.08 8.16
C THR A 210 14.47 -15.31 9.50
N GLN A 211 14.65 -16.49 10.05
CA GLN A 211 14.33 -16.77 11.45
C GLN A 211 15.39 -16.05 12.31
N GLU A 212 14.95 -15.29 13.32
CA GLU A 212 15.85 -14.66 14.30
C GLU A 212 16.43 -15.69 15.28
#